data_AF-A0AAW9Q5H3-F1
#
_entry.id   AF-A0AAW9Q5H3-F1
#
_cell.length_a   1.000
_cell.length_b   1.000
_cell.length_c   1.000
_cell.angle_alpha   90.00
_cell.angle_beta   90.00
_cell.angle_gamma   90.00
#
_symmetry.space_group_name_H-M   'P 1'
#
loop_
_entity.id
_entity.type
_entity.pdbx_description
1 polymer ?
#
loop_
_entity_poly.entity_id
_entity_poly.type
_entity_poly.pdbx_seq_one_letter_code
_entity_poly.pdbx_strand_id
1 'polypeptide(L)'
;MDLITACDNIEDLRAWVHKHLAVGAADGNFWLPIVWTARGPLYAEVITQQPDGKYQQPFHLPDKLRQPLYDLGYRLLSHLKATPSVYLMQFSLSSLNALEDAEVLFDRLIPFPDEPAIASVGVQEPNLFTCHWLCLTNRPIYDLVIR
;
A
#
# COMPACT_ATOMS: atom_id res chain seq x y z
N MET A 1 14.15 5.35 -16.07
CA MET A 1 12.77 4.88 -16.27
C MET A 1 11.91 5.72 -15.36
N ASP A 2 10.82 6.27 -15.89
CA ASP A 2 9.87 7.07 -15.11
C ASP A 2 9.08 6.16 -14.14
N LEU A 3 8.80 6.66 -12.93
CA LEU A 3 8.16 5.88 -11.86
C LEU A 3 6.73 5.52 -12.22
N ILE A 4 5.98 6.43 -12.85
CA ILE A 4 4.60 6.17 -13.28
C ILE A 4 4.61 5.07 -14.33
N THR A 5 5.49 5.18 -15.33
CA THR A 5 5.65 4.15 -16.36
C THR A 5 6.03 2.78 -15.76
N ALA A 6 6.86 2.75 -14.72
CA ALA A 6 7.21 1.51 -14.03
C ALA A 6 6.02 0.91 -13.27
N CYS A 7 5.21 1.75 -12.61
CA CYS A 7 3.98 1.34 -11.92
C CYS A 7 2.90 0.84 -12.89
N ASP A 8 2.78 1.45 -14.06
CA ASP A 8 1.81 1.05 -15.10
C ASP A 8 2.16 -0.29 -15.74
N ASN A 9 3.43 -0.71 -15.68
CA ASN A 9 3.88 -2.00 -16.18
C ASN A 9 3.68 -3.11 -15.13
N ILE A 10 2.42 -3.46 -14.91
CA ILE A 10 1.98 -4.40 -13.88
C ILE A 10 2.64 -5.77 -14.01
N GLU A 11 2.77 -6.30 -15.23
CA GLU A 11 3.34 -7.63 -15.47
C GLU A 11 4.83 -7.68 -15.08
N ASP A 12 5.61 -6.66 -15.44
CA ASP A 12 7.02 -6.60 -15.06
C ASP A 12 7.19 -6.45 -13.54
N LEU A 13 6.33 -5.68 -12.88
CA LEU A 13 6.34 -5.58 -11.41
C LEU A 13 5.97 -6.89 -10.73
N ARG A 14 4.91 -7.58 -11.19
CA ARG A 14 4.52 -8.89 -10.68
C ARG A 14 5.65 -9.91 -10.87
N ALA A 15 6.28 -9.92 -12.05
CA ALA A 15 7.42 -10.79 -12.33
C ALA A 15 8.63 -10.48 -11.43
N TRP A 16 8.91 -9.19 -11.20
CA TRP A 16 9.99 -8.77 -10.31
C TRP A 16 9.72 -9.19 -8.86
N VAL A 17 8.52 -8.92 -8.34
CA VAL A 17 8.10 -9.30 -6.99
C VAL A 17 8.19 -10.81 -6.79
N HIS A 18 7.71 -11.60 -7.75
CA HIS A 18 7.81 -13.05 -7.70
C HIS A 18 9.28 -13.52 -7.66
N LYS A 19 10.10 -13.03 -8.59
CA LYS A 19 11.51 -13.45 -8.72
C LYS A 19 12.36 -13.07 -7.52
N HIS A 20 12.15 -11.89 -6.94
CA HIS A 20 13.03 -11.33 -5.92
C HIS A 20 12.53 -11.52 -4.49
N LEU A 21 11.22 -11.67 -4.30
CA LEU A 21 10.58 -11.70 -2.99
C LEU A 21 9.78 -12.99 -2.74
N ALA A 22 9.69 -13.89 -3.72
CA ALA A 22 8.93 -15.14 -3.64
C ALA A 22 7.44 -14.93 -3.28
N VAL A 23 6.88 -13.78 -3.65
CA VAL A 23 5.47 -13.43 -3.43
C VAL A 23 4.69 -13.74 -4.71
N GLY A 24 3.54 -14.40 -4.57
CA GLY A 24 2.64 -14.67 -5.69
C GLY A 24 1.94 -13.41 -6.19
N ALA A 25 1.24 -13.51 -7.33
CA ALA A 25 0.48 -12.40 -7.89
C ALA A 25 -0.97 -12.79 -8.16
N ALA A 26 -1.88 -11.85 -7.88
CA ALA A 26 -3.32 -11.98 -8.15
C ALA A 26 -3.94 -10.59 -8.21
N ASP A 27 -5.11 -10.48 -8.83
CA ASP A 27 -5.88 -9.23 -8.78
C ASP A 27 -6.31 -8.95 -7.34
N GLY A 28 -6.05 -7.72 -6.89
CA GLY A 28 -6.18 -7.31 -5.51
C GLY A 28 -7.46 -6.54 -5.22
N ASN A 29 -7.91 -6.64 -3.98
CA ASN A 29 -9.06 -5.92 -3.44
C ASN A 29 -8.76 -5.32 -2.06
N PHE A 30 -7.48 -5.31 -1.69
CA PHE A 30 -6.93 -4.65 -0.53
C PHE A 30 -5.84 -3.69 -0.98
N TRP A 31 -5.69 -2.59 -0.26
CA TRP A 31 -4.65 -1.61 -0.49
C TRP A 31 -3.92 -1.35 0.82
N LEU A 32 -2.60 -1.47 0.81
CA LEU A 32 -1.75 -0.95 1.87
C LEU A 32 -1.30 0.45 1.46
N PRO A 33 -1.76 1.52 2.16
CA PRO A 33 -1.21 2.84 1.96
C PRO A 33 0.16 2.94 2.63
N ILE A 34 1.14 3.39 1.85
CA ILE A 34 2.52 3.61 2.29
C ILE A 34 2.83 5.09 2.11
N VAL A 35 3.00 5.81 3.21
CA VAL A 35 3.49 7.17 3.21
C VAL A 35 5.01 7.12 3.19
N TRP A 36 5.58 7.19 2.00
CA TRP A 36 7.02 7.11 1.78
C TRP A 36 7.65 8.48 2.05
N THR A 37 8.53 8.56 3.06
CA THR A 37 9.20 9.81 3.43
C THR A 37 10.72 9.68 3.32
N ALA A 38 11.42 10.81 3.38
CA ALA A 38 12.89 10.82 3.44
C ALA A 38 13.47 10.11 4.70
N ARG A 39 12.67 9.93 5.76
CA ARG A 39 13.08 9.24 7.00
C ARG A 39 12.75 7.75 6.99
N GLY A 40 11.97 7.29 6.00
CA GLY A 40 11.43 5.94 5.92
C GLY A 40 9.92 5.93 5.73
N PRO A 41 9.34 4.74 5.50
CA PRO A 41 7.90 4.57 5.34
C PRO A 41 7.15 4.73 6.66
N LEU A 42 5.98 5.37 6.60
CA LEU A 42 4.91 5.18 7.57
C LEU A 42 3.81 4.36 6.88
N TYR A 43 3.40 3.27 7.53
CA TYR A 43 2.36 2.40 7.00
C TYR A 43 1.03 2.75 7.65
N ALA A 44 0.03 3.03 6.83
CA ALA A 44 -1.34 3.15 7.30
C ALA A 44 -1.98 1.77 7.49
N GLU A 45 -3.12 1.74 8.17
CA GLU A 45 -3.97 0.54 8.18
C GLU A 45 -4.51 0.25 6.77
N VAL A 46 -4.69 -1.03 6.46
CA VAL A 46 -5.12 -1.50 5.14
C VAL A 46 -6.52 -0.98 4.83
N ILE A 47 -6.76 -0.71 3.54
CA ILE A 47 -8.05 -0.34 2.97
C ILE A 47 -8.60 -1.55 2.23
N THR A 48 -9.91 -1.79 2.35
CA THR A 48 -10.62 -2.83 1.58
C THR A 48 -11.81 -2.22 0.86
N GLN A 49 -12.30 -2.89 -0.18
CA GLN A 49 -13.54 -2.54 -0.86
C GLN A 49 -14.68 -3.47 -0.41
N GLN A 50 -15.76 -2.88 0.08
CA GLN A 50 -16.98 -3.60 0.46
C GLN A 50 -17.78 -4.02 -0.78
N PRO A 51 -18.69 -5.01 -0.66
CA PRO A 51 -19.54 -5.45 -1.78
C PRO A 51 -20.42 -4.35 -2.39
N ASP A 52 -20.71 -3.28 -1.64
CA ASP A 52 -21.47 -2.12 -2.12
C ASP A 52 -20.60 -1.08 -2.85
N GLY A 53 -19.31 -1.38 -3.05
CA GLY A 53 -18.34 -0.54 -3.73
C GLY A 53 -17.65 0.50 -2.84
N LYS A 54 -18.04 0.63 -1.57
CA LYS A 54 -17.41 1.60 -0.65
C LYS A 54 -16.06 1.09 -0.17
N TYR A 55 -15.13 2.02 0.00
CA TYR A 55 -13.85 1.75 0.63
C TYR A 55 -13.95 1.88 2.15
N GLN A 56 -13.30 0.97 2.86
CA GLN A 56 -13.26 0.93 4.32
C GLN A 56 -11.81 0.90 4.81
N GLN A 57 -11.53 1.77 5.78
CA GLN A 57 -10.33 1.79 6.59
C GLN A 57 -10.77 1.92 8.06
N PRO A 58 -10.11 1.27 9.04
CA PRO A 58 -9.08 0.25 8.87
C PRO A 58 -9.67 -1.13 8.52
N PHE A 59 -8.92 -1.90 7.73
CA PHE A 59 -9.04 -3.36 7.67
C PHE A 59 -7.89 -3.96 8.46
N HIS A 60 -8.19 -4.53 9.61
CA HIS A 60 -7.16 -5.07 10.50
C HIS A 60 -6.64 -6.42 10.00
N LEU A 61 -5.35 -6.46 9.71
CA LEU A 61 -4.62 -7.69 9.42
C LEU A 61 -3.92 -8.22 10.69
N PRO A 62 -3.81 -9.54 10.87
CA PRO A 62 -2.92 -10.11 11.86
C PRO A 62 -1.46 -9.72 11.58
N ASP A 63 -0.64 -9.62 12.63
CA ASP A 63 0.76 -9.20 12.52
C ASP A 63 1.59 -10.09 11.58
N LYS A 64 1.26 -11.38 11.52
CA LYS A 64 1.86 -12.37 10.61
C LYS A 64 1.72 -11.98 9.13
N LEU A 65 0.66 -11.25 8.76
CA LEU A 65 0.47 -10.71 7.41
C LEU A 65 1.04 -9.30 7.27
N ARG A 66 0.94 -8.47 8.32
CA ARG A 66 1.43 -7.07 8.31
C ARG A 66 2.94 -7.00 8.06
N GLN A 67 3.73 -7.78 8.78
CA GLN A 67 5.20 -7.67 8.68
C GLN A 67 5.73 -8.02 7.27
N PRO A 68 5.34 -9.17 6.65
CA PRO A 68 5.71 -9.44 5.27
C PRO A 68 5.21 -8.39 4.28
N LEU A 69 3.99 -7.88 4.48
CA LEU A 69 3.42 -6.85 3.62
C LEU A 69 4.21 -5.53 3.71
N TYR A 70 4.69 -5.15 4.89
CA TYR A 70 5.54 -3.97 5.07
C TYR A 70 6.91 -4.17 4.41
N ASP A 71 7.55 -5.33 4.60
CA ASP A 71 8.83 -5.65 3.95
C ASP A 71 8.70 -5.64 2.42
N LEU A 72 7.63 -6.23 1.88
CA LEU A 72 7.30 -6.17 0.45
C LEU A 72 7.21 -4.72 -0.04
N GLY A 73 6.40 -3.89 0.62
CA GLY A 73 6.25 -2.48 0.27
C GLY A 73 7.56 -1.70 0.32
N TYR A 74 8.38 -1.92 1.36
CA TYR A 74 9.68 -1.28 1.51
C TYR A 74 10.63 -1.65 0.37
N ARG A 75 10.77 -2.96 0.09
CA ARG A 75 11.68 -3.47 -0.94
C ARG A 75 11.26 -3.05 -2.33
N LEU A 76 9.96 -3.06 -2.62
CA LEU A 76 9.42 -2.62 -3.89
C LEU A 76 9.69 -1.13 -4.14
N LEU A 77 9.35 -0.26 -3.18
CA LEU A 77 9.58 1.18 -3.31
C LEU A 77 11.07 1.53 -3.35
N SER A 78 11.91 0.80 -2.60
CA SER A 78 13.37 0.97 -2.65
C SER A 78 13.93 0.57 -4.01
N HIS A 79 13.48 -0.54 -4.59
CA HIS A 79 13.87 -0.99 -5.93
C HIS A 79 13.52 0.06 -6.99
N LEU A 80 12.32 0.62 -6.92
CA LEU A 80 11.83 1.65 -7.83
C LEU A 80 12.45 3.03 -7.58
N LYS A 81 13.26 3.18 -6.52
CA LYS A 81 13.82 4.47 -6.08
C LYS A 81 12.73 5.52 -5.91
N ALA A 82 11.64 5.11 -5.27
CA ALA A 82 10.46 5.91 -5.05
C ALA A 82 10.79 7.26 -4.39
N THR A 83 10.17 8.33 -4.89
CA THR A 83 10.27 9.67 -4.30
C THR A 83 9.28 9.82 -3.14
N PRO A 84 9.49 10.77 -2.21
CA PRO A 84 8.54 11.00 -1.13
C PRO A 84 7.13 11.29 -1.64
N SER A 85 6.18 10.45 -1.27
CA SER A 85 4.78 10.49 -1.72
C SER A 85 3.95 9.49 -0.90
N VAL A 86 2.67 9.39 -1.23
CA VAL A 86 1.81 8.28 -0.81
C VAL A 86 1.68 7.32 -1.97
N TYR A 87 1.86 6.04 -1.66
CA TYR A 87 1.71 4.93 -2.59
C TYR A 87 0.60 4.02 -2.08
N LEU A 88 -0.21 3.48 -2.99
CA LEU A 88 -1.16 2.41 -2.66
C LEU A 88 -0.62 1.11 -3.26
N MET A 89 -0.17 0.19 -2.41
CA MET A 89 0.19 -1.14 -2.84
C MET A 89 -1.05 -2.03 -2.78
N GLN A 90 -1.54 -2.44 -3.94
CA GLN A 90 -2.72 -3.29 -4.05
C GLN A 90 -2.31 -4.77 -3.99
N PHE A 91 -3.09 -5.55 -3.26
CA PHE A 91 -2.84 -6.97 -3.04
C PHE A 91 -4.13 -7.75 -2.80
N SER A 92 -4.01 -9.07 -2.85
CA SER A 92 -5.03 -10.04 -2.49
C SER A 92 -4.52 -10.95 -1.36
N LEU A 93 -5.43 -11.66 -0.73
CA LEU A 93 -5.11 -12.70 0.25
C LEU A 93 -5.52 -14.06 -0.33
N SER A 94 -4.66 -15.06 -0.23
CA SER A 94 -4.95 -16.41 -0.74
C SER A 94 -6.16 -17.07 -0.08
N SER A 95 -6.51 -16.65 1.15
CA SER A 95 -7.70 -17.09 1.88
C SER A 95 -8.24 -15.97 2.77
N LEU A 96 -9.54 -15.71 2.69
CA LEU A 96 -10.24 -14.78 3.61
C LEU A 96 -10.84 -15.49 4.83
N ASN A 97 -11.06 -16.80 4.73
CA ASN A 97 -11.68 -17.59 5.80
C ASN A 97 -10.69 -18.01 6.89
N ALA A 98 -9.39 -17.94 6.59
CA ALA A 98 -8.30 -18.32 7.50
C ALA A 98 -7.14 -17.32 7.37
N LEU A 99 -7.31 -16.11 7.90
CA LEU A 99 -6.30 -15.04 7.81
C LEU A 99 -4.94 -15.45 8.42
N GLU A 100 -4.92 -16.37 9.38
CA GLU A 100 -3.69 -16.89 9.98
C GLU A 100 -2.83 -17.71 9.00
N ASP A 101 -3.47 -18.37 8.02
CA ASP A 101 -2.80 -19.20 7.01
C ASP A 101 -2.82 -18.55 5.61
N ALA A 102 -3.34 -17.32 5.53
CA ALA A 102 -3.36 -16.58 4.28
C ALA A 102 -1.94 -16.16 3.88
N GLU A 103 -1.76 -15.99 2.58
CA GLU A 103 -0.56 -15.42 1.98
C GLU A 103 -0.94 -14.14 1.24
N VAL A 104 -0.03 -13.17 1.24
CA VAL A 104 -0.16 -11.95 0.46
C VAL A 104 0.17 -12.27 -1.00
N LEU A 105 -0.71 -11.85 -1.91
CA LEU A 105 -0.52 -11.93 -3.35
C LEU A 105 -0.48 -10.51 -3.91
N PHE A 106 0.63 -10.11 -4.53
CA PHE A 106 0.81 -8.76 -5.06
C PHE A 106 -0.01 -8.54 -6.34
N ASP A 107 -0.66 -7.38 -6.46
CA ASP A 107 -1.33 -6.98 -7.70
C ASP A 107 -0.50 -5.91 -8.44
N ARG A 108 -0.47 -4.70 -7.88
CA ARG A 108 0.12 -3.52 -8.50
C ARG A 108 0.52 -2.48 -7.45
N LEU A 109 1.25 -1.48 -7.90
CA LEU A 109 1.60 -0.30 -7.12
C LEU A 109 1.04 0.95 -7.80
N ILE A 110 0.32 1.77 -7.05
CA ILE A 110 -0.22 3.04 -7.55
C ILE A 110 0.58 4.19 -6.93
N PRO A 111 1.22 5.06 -7.73
CA PRO A 111 2.19 6.05 -7.23
C PRO A 111 1.57 7.36 -6.70
N PHE A 112 0.32 7.33 -6.26
CA PHE A 112 -0.43 8.46 -5.71
C PHE A 112 -1.66 7.98 -4.93
N PRO A 113 -2.30 8.85 -4.11
CA PRO A 113 -3.59 8.56 -3.50
C PRO A 113 -4.69 8.47 -4.58
N ASP A 114 -5.07 7.24 -4.93
CA ASP A 114 -6.18 6.95 -5.85
C ASP A 114 -7.52 6.82 -5.09
N GLU A 115 -8.60 6.42 -5.77
CA GLU A 115 -9.96 6.29 -5.20
C GLU A 115 -10.01 5.65 -3.80
N PRO A 116 -9.29 4.55 -3.47
CA PRO A 116 -9.34 3.95 -2.14
C PRO A 116 -8.91 4.89 -1.02
N ALA A 117 -8.07 5.88 -1.31
CA ALA A 117 -7.56 6.82 -0.32
C ALA A 117 -8.67 7.66 0.34
N ILE A 118 -9.87 7.74 -0.28
CA ILE A 118 -11.03 8.40 0.31
C ILE A 118 -11.43 7.79 1.66
N ALA A 119 -11.16 6.50 1.88
CA ALA A 119 -11.46 5.82 3.14
C ALA A 119 -10.70 6.40 4.34
N SER A 120 -9.61 7.14 4.10
CA SER A 120 -8.85 7.82 5.15
C SER A 120 -9.49 9.13 5.63
N VAL A 121 -10.40 9.72 4.85
CA VAL A 121 -11.01 11.01 5.18
C VAL A 121 -11.98 10.86 6.35
N GLY A 122 -11.70 11.56 7.44
CA GLY A 122 -12.49 11.48 8.68
C GLY A 122 -12.18 10.26 9.55
N VAL A 123 -11.31 9.36 9.09
CA VAL A 123 -10.91 8.13 9.81
C VAL A 123 -9.46 8.21 10.27
N GLN A 124 -8.54 8.69 9.43
CA GLN A 124 -7.12 8.80 9.73
C GLN A 124 -6.69 10.27 9.80
N GLU A 125 -5.82 10.63 10.76
CA GLU A 125 -5.18 11.94 10.82
C GLU A 125 -3.64 11.83 10.82
N PRO A 126 -2.94 12.50 9.89
CA PRO A 126 -3.48 13.12 8.67
C PRO A 126 -4.03 12.08 7.70
N ASN A 127 -5.06 12.45 6.94
CA ASN A 127 -5.58 11.60 5.87
C ASN A 127 -4.54 11.46 4.73
N LEU A 128 -4.74 10.50 3.84
CA LEU A 128 -3.74 10.16 2.81
C LEU A 128 -3.50 11.27 1.79
N PHE A 129 -4.51 12.08 1.45
CA PHE A 129 -4.32 13.25 0.58
C PHE A 129 -3.47 14.32 1.25
N THR A 130 -3.71 14.57 2.54
CA THR A 130 -2.87 15.45 3.36
C THR A 130 -1.45 14.90 3.46
N CYS A 131 -1.26 13.60 3.70
CA CYS A 131 0.07 12.97 3.71
C CYS A 131 0.81 13.20 2.39
N HIS A 132 0.14 13.00 1.25
CA HIS A 132 0.74 13.20 -0.06
C HIS A 132 1.19 14.66 -0.27
N TRP A 133 0.31 15.61 0.07
CA TRP A 133 0.67 17.04 0.03
C TRP A 133 1.87 17.37 0.93
N LEU A 134 1.90 16.84 2.16
CA LEU A 134 3.02 17.05 3.09
C LEU A 134 4.33 16.48 2.53
N CYS A 135 4.29 15.30 1.89
CA CYS A 135 5.45 14.73 1.21
C CYS A 135 5.95 15.64 0.09
N LEU A 136 5.07 16.08 -0.80
CA LEU A 136 5.43 16.95 -1.93
C LEU A 136 5.97 18.32 -1.48
N THR A 137 5.54 18.80 -0.32
CA THR A 137 5.97 20.08 0.25
C THR A 137 7.10 19.94 1.28
N ASN A 138 7.70 18.76 1.42
CA ASN A 138 8.77 18.46 2.39
C ASN A 138 8.42 18.85 3.83
N ARG A 139 7.14 18.70 4.19
CA ARG A 139 6.66 18.91 5.55
C ARG A 139 6.74 17.60 6.34
N PRO A 140 7.04 17.66 7.65
CA PRO A 140 7.12 16.47 8.47
C PRO A 140 5.74 15.82 8.63
N ILE A 141 5.75 14.48 8.63
CA ILE A 141 4.63 13.64 9.05
C ILE A 141 5.18 12.85 10.23
N TYR A 142 4.56 13.01 11.40
CA TYR A 142 5.07 12.41 12.64
C TYR A 142 4.47 11.04 12.90
N ASP A 143 3.18 10.89 12.63
CA ASP A 143 2.43 9.67 12.89
C ASP A 143 1.17 9.62 12.02
N LEU A 144 0.55 8.44 11.93
CA LEU A 144 -0.74 8.19 11.30
C LEU A 144 -1.68 7.62 12.37
N VAL A 145 -2.69 8.38 12.76
CA VAL A 145 -3.60 8.00 13.86
C VAL A 145 -4.97 7.67 13.30
N ILE A 146 -5.50 6.49 13.60
CA ILE A 146 -6.92 6.14 13.39
C ILE A 146 -7.76 6.76 14.51
N ARG A 147 -8.85 7.43 14.14
CA ARG A 147 -9.80 8.08 15.06
C ARG A 147 -10.99 7.21 15.42
#